data_AF-A0A5C4SCT2-F1
#
_entry.id   AF-A0A5C4SCT2-F1
#
_cell.length_a   1.000
_cell.length_b   1.000
_cell.length_c   1.000
_cell.angle_alpha   90.00
_cell.angle_beta   90.00
_cell.angle_gamma   90.00
#
_symmetry.space_group_name_H-M   'P 1'
#
loop_
_entity.id
_entity.type
_entity.pdbx_description
1 polymer ?
#
loop_
_entity_poly.entity_id
_entity_poly.type
_entity_poly.pdbx_seq_one_letter_code
_entity_poly.pdbx_strand_id
1 'polypeptide(L)' 'MEQIIFKVKTRVRKEINWTLEEQRRFPVHEHHLHVEKTFDVVYDYKPTSKFDKVKFIQWQREVLLNHENVLEVLIQD' A
#
# COMPACT_ATOMS: atom_id res chain seq x y z
N MET A 1 3.23 -22.25 14.37
CA MET A 1 3.07 -20.81 14.04
C MET A 1 3.34 -20.71 12.57
N GLU A 2 2.48 -20.02 11.83
CA GLU A 2 2.58 -19.93 10.37
C GLU A 2 2.73 -18.47 9.98
N GLN A 3 3.56 -18.18 8.99
CA GLN A 3 3.75 -16.82 8.49
C GLN A 3 3.05 -16.67 7.14
N ILE A 4 2.28 -15.61 7.01
CA ILE A 4 1.62 -15.22 5.76
C ILE A 4 2.21 -13.89 5.34
N ILE A 5 2.66 -13.79 4.10
CA ILE A 5 3.27 -12.58 3.57
C ILE A 5 2.32 -11.93 2.58
N PHE A 6 1.96 -10.67 2.87
CA PHE A 6 1.19 -9.83 1.97
C PHE A 6 2.14 -8.85 1.29
N LYS A 7 2.25 -8.93 -0.04
CA LYS A 7 2.96 -7.92 -0.84
C LYS A 7 2.00 -6.78 -1.12
N VAL A 8 2.23 -5.63 -0.49
CA VAL A 8 1.37 -4.46 -0.56
C VAL A 8 2.00 -3.42 -1.47
N LYS A 9 1.25 -2.98 -2.47
CA LYS A 9 1.61 -1.88 -3.35
C LYS A 9 0.81 -0.65 -2.94
N THR A 10 1.51 0.45 -2.67
CA THR A 10 0.91 1.75 -2.33
C THR A 10 1.30 2.82 -3.33
N ARG A 11 0.50 3.89 -3.41
CA ARG A 11 0.80 5.10 -4.17
C ARG A 11 0.48 6.32 -3.33
N VAL A 12 1.51 7.11 -3.02
CA VAL A 12 1.36 8.36 -2.27
C VAL A 12 1.67 9.56 -3.15
N ARG A 13 0.93 10.66 -2.95
CA ARG A 13 1.25 11.94 -3.59
C ARG A 13 2.53 12.48 -2.95
N LYS A 14 3.48 12.87 -3.79
CA LYS A 14 4.70 13.56 -3.37
C LYS A 14 4.58 15.02 -3.75
N GLU A 15 4.66 15.88 -2.74
CA GLU A 15 4.73 17.32 -2.96
C GLU A 15 6.04 17.68 -3.64
N ILE A 16 5.95 18.63 -4.56
CA ILE A 16 7.11 19.19 -5.23
C ILE A 16 7.26 20.62 -4.73
N ASN A 17 8.39 20.90 -4.09
CA ASN A 17 8.73 22.25 -3.66
C ASN A 17 9.59 22.90 -4.75
N TRP A 18 8.92 23.53 -5.71
CA TRP A 18 9.57 24.29 -6.77
C TRP A 18 10.06 25.62 -6.21
N THR A 19 11.24 26.06 -6.64
CA THR A 19 11.68 27.43 -6.41
C THR A 19 10.86 28.41 -7.25
N LEU A 20 10.84 29.68 -6.85
CA LEU A 20 10.10 30.73 -7.56
C LEU A 20 10.56 30.88 -9.03
N GLU A 21 11.84 30.64 -9.31
CA GLU A 21 12.42 30.69 -10.66
C GLU A 21 11.88 29.56 -11.54
N GLU A 22 11.79 28.34 -11.01
CA GLU A 22 11.27 27.19 -11.74
C GLU A 22 9.76 27.30 -11.97
N GLN A 23 9.00 27.84 -11.01
CA GLN A 23 7.58 28.12 -11.17
C GLN A 23 7.32 29.12 -12.30
N ARG A 24 8.12 30.18 -12.40
CA ARG A 24 8.01 31.20 -13.47
C ARG A 24 8.38 30.66 -14.84
N ARG A 25 9.18 29.59 -14.91
CA ARG A 25 9.53 28.91 -16.16
C ARG A 25 8.33 28.15 -16.75
N PHE A 26 7.40 27.69 -15.89
CA PHE A 26 6.24 26.89 -16.28
C PHE A 26 4.95 27.31 -15.53
N PRO A 27 4.47 28.56 -15.70
CA PRO A 27 3.51 29.20 -14.78
C PRO A 27 2.04 28.75 -14.90
N VAL A 28 1.70 27.85 -15.84
CA VAL A 28 0.29 27.44 -16.13
C VAL A 28 0.06 25.95 -15.87
N HIS A 29 0.99 25.27 -15.18
CA HIS A 29 0.92 23.82 -14.97
C HIS A 29 0.73 23.47 -13.50
N GLU A 30 -0.32 22.69 -13.22
CA GLU A 30 -0.42 21.96 -11.96
C GLU A 30 0.45 20.70 -12.04
N HIS A 31 1.42 20.58 -11.14
CA HIS A 31 2.34 19.46 -11.10
C HIS A 31 2.10 18.58 -9.88
N HIS A 32 1.88 17.29 -10.12
CA HIS A 32 1.71 16.28 -9.09
C HIS A 32 2.66 15.11 -9.35
N LEU A 33 3.48 14.77 -8.36
CA LEU A 33 4.20 13.50 -8.39
C LEU A 33 3.45 12.46 -7.58
N HIS A 34 3.46 11.24 -8.09
CA HIS A 34 3.04 10.06 -7.34
C HIS A 34 4.23 9.13 -7.20
N VAL A 35 4.43 8.61 -6.00
CA VAL A 35 5.46 7.60 -5.72
C VAL A 35 4.76 6.29 -5.43
N GLU A 36 5.12 5.27 -6.19
CA GLU A 36 4.70 3.90 -5.91
C GLU A 36 5.74 3.21 -5.02
N LYS A 37 5.27 2.49 -4.01
CA LYS A 37 6.11 1.68 -3.14
C LYS A 37 5.50 0.31 -2.98
N THR A 38 6.34 -0.71 -3.07
CA THR A 38 5.98 -2.10 -2.78
C THR A 38 6.74 -2.54 -1.54
N PHE A 39 6.04 -3.12 -0.59
CA PHE A 39 6.64 -3.65 0.63
C PHE A 39 5.91 -4.91 1.09
N ASP A 40 6.62 -5.74 1.86
CA ASP A 40 6.08 -6.98 2.38
C ASP A 40 5.56 -6.75 3.80
N VAL A 41 4.33 -7.20 4.06
CA VAL A 41 3.70 -7.22 5.38
C VAL A 41 3.66 -8.66 5.85
N VAL A 42 4.42 -8.95 6.90
CA VAL A 42 4.48 -10.29 7.49
C VAL A 42 3.43 -10.39 8.59
N TYR A 43 2.59 -11.40 8.48
CA TYR A 43 1.56 -11.71 9.46
C TYR A 43 1.82 -13.07 10.12
N ASP A 44 2.12 -13.05 11.40
CA ASP A 44 2.31 -14.26 12.21
C ASP A 44 0.93 -14.82 12.64
N TYR A 45 0.50 -15.87 11.95
CA TYR A 45 -0.77 -16.55 12.21
C TYR A 45 -0.62 -17.68 13.23
N LYS A 46 -1.44 -17.60 14.29
CA LYS A 46 -1.58 -18.65 15.31
C LYS A 46 -3.08 -18.87 15.60
N PRO A 47 -3.72 -19.88 15.00
CA PRO A 47 -5.13 -20.15 15.27
C PRO A 47 -5.33 -20.63 16.71
N THR A 48 -6.29 -20.04 17.42
CA THR A 48 -6.70 -20.43 18.78
C THR A 48 -7.96 -21.32 18.78
N SER A 49 -8.66 -21.43 17.65
CA SER A 49 -9.88 -22.26 17.48
C SER A 49 -9.93 -22.88 16.08
N LYS A 50 -10.98 -23.65 15.76
CA LYS A 50 -11.30 -24.17 14.41
C LYS A 50 -11.75 -23.06 13.44
N PHE A 51 -11.06 -21.94 13.45
CA PHE A 51 -11.37 -20.82 12.57
C PHE A 51 -10.91 -21.15 11.14
N ASP A 52 -11.74 -20.77 10.16
CA ASP A 52 -11.41 -20.95 8.75
C ASP A 52 -10.30 -19.96 8.35
N LYS A 53 -9.08 -20.49 8.23
CA LYS A 53 -7.88 -19.73 7.86
C LYS A 53 -8.07 -18.98 6.54
N VAL A 54 -8.74 -19.59 5.56
CA VAL A 54 -8.90 -19.00 4.23
C VAL A 54 -9.78 -17.76 4.31
N LYS A 55 -10.90 -17.83 5.03
CA LYS A 55 -11.77 -16.67 5.27
C LYS A 55 -11.07 -15.56 6.02
N PHE A 56 -10.25 -15.91 7.01
CA PHE A 56 -9.48 -14.92 7.75
C PHE A 56 -8.47 -14.18 6.87
N ILE A 57 -7.72 -14.92 6.03
CA ILE A 57 -6.74 -14.32 5.10
C ILE A 57 -7.41 -13.40 4.10
N GLN A 58 -8.58 -13.80 3.58
CA GLN A 58 -9.37 -12.96 2.67
C GLN A 58 -9.81 -11.65 3.34
N TRP A 59 -10.38 -11.74 4.54
CA TRP A 59 -10.76 -10.56 5.32
C TRP A 59 -9.56 -9.65 5.59
N GLN A 60 -8.40 -10.21 5.98
CA GLN A 60 -7.18 -9.44 6.22
C GLN A 60 -6.70 -8.71 4.96
N ARG A 61 -6.79 -9.35 3.79
CA ARG A 61 -6.47 -8.72 2.50
C ARG A 61 -7.40 -7.55 2.20
N GLU A 62 -8.71 -7.70 2.46
CA GLU A 62 -9.69 -6.62 2.29
C GLU A 62 -9.41 -5.44 3.23
N VAL A 63 -9.06 -5.72 4.49
CA VAL A 63 -8.66 -4.69 5.46
C VAL A 63 -7.46 -3.89 4.95
N LEU A 64 -6.44 -4.57 4.41
CA LEU A 64 -5.27 -3.90 3.84
C LEU A 64 -5.63 -3.09 2.58
N LEU A 65 -6.50 -3.61 1.71
CA LEU A 65 -6.95 -2.90 0.51
C LEU A 65 -7.78 -1.65 0.82
N ASN A 66 -8.51 -1.64 1.94
CA ASN A 66 -9.31 -0.49 2.38
C ASN A 66 -8.47 0.62 3.02
N HIS A 67 -7.16 0.41 3.20
CA HIS A 67 -6.29 1.45 3.73
C HIS A 67 -6.03 2.52 2.66
N GLU A 68 -5.99 3.78 3.08
CA GLU A 68 -5.70 4.90 2.20
C GLU A 68 -4.36 4.67 1.48
N ASN A 69 -4.33 4.93 0.17
CA ASN A 69 -3.18 4.82 -0.72
C ASN A 69 -2.73 3.39 -1.11
N VAL A 70 -3.46 2.33 -0.73
CA VAL A 70 -3.19 0.97 -1.21
C VAL A 70 -3.81 0.75 -2.59
N LEU A 71 -3.01 0.23 -3.52
CA LEU A 71 -3.45 -0.09 -4.88
C LEU A 71 -3.70 -1.59 -5.06
N GLU A 72 -2.87 -2.40 -4.43
CA GLU A 72 -2.87 -3.85 -4.64
C GLU A 72 -2.30 -4.57 -3.42
N VAL A 73 -2.86 -5.75 -3.12
CA VAL A 73 -2.38 -6.67 -2.11
C VAL A 73 -2.36 -8.07 -2.69
N LEU A 74 -1.18 -8.67 -2.77
CA LEU A 74 -0.94 -10.04 -3.23
C LEU A 74 -0.52 -10.91 -2.04
N ILE A 75 -1.05 -12.13 -1.97
CA ILE A 75 -0.64 -13.10 -0.97
C ILE A 75 0.48 -13.93 -1.60
N GLN A 76 1.60 -14.07 -0.88
CA GLN A 76 2.71 -14.90 -1.31
C GLN A 76 2.63 -16.25 -0.59
N ASP A 77 2.53 -17.33 -1.38
CA ASP A 77 2.49 -18.73 -0.92
C ASP A 77 3.88 -19.25 -0.52
#